data_AF-A0A9D1EAA4-F1
#
_entry.id   AF-A0A9D1EAA4-F1
#
_cell.length_a   1.000
_cell.length_b   1.000
_cell.length_c   1.000
_cell.angle_alpha   90.00
_cell.angle_beta   90.00
_cell.angle_gamma   90.00
#
_symmetry.space_group_name_H-M   'P 1'
#
loop_
_entity.id
_entity.type
_entity.pdbx_description
1 polymer ?
#
loop_
_entity_poly.entity_id
_entity_poly.type
_entity_poly.pdbx_seq_one_letter_code
_entity_poly.pdbx_strand_id
1 'polypeptide(L)' 'MNNGYTQQIRDRITNAPDGSVFVNSDFADIADSNTIKQSINRLIREGILRRVIRGIFEKPKFSK' A
#
# COMPACT_ATOMS: atom_id res chain seq x y z
N MET A 1 -19.56 -1.68 -8.05
CA MET A 1 -19.16 -1.98 -6.67
C MET A 1 -18.14 -0.95 -6.26
N ASN A 2 -18.42 -0.14 -5.23
CA ASN A 2 -17.53 0.93 -4.80
C ASN A 2 -16.29 0.31 -4.14
N ASN A 3 -15.29 -0.04 -4.96
CA ASN A 3 -13.99 -0.45 -4.46
C ASN A 3 -13.35 0.81 -3.87
N GLY A 4 -13.58 1.06 -2.58
CA GLY A 4 -13.05 2.23 -1.88
C GLY A 4 -11.53 2.33 -2.08
N TYR A 5 -10.98 3.54 -2.09
CA TYR A 5 -9.57 3.80 -2.44
C TYR A 5 -8.55 2.84 -1.79
N THR A 6 -8.80 2.39 -0.57
CA THR A 6 -7.99 1.36 0.11
C THR A 6 -7.91 0.04 -0.66
N GLN A 7 -9.02 -0.42 -1.25
CA GLN A 7 -9.04 -1.65 -2.04
C GLN A 7 -8.22 -1.51 -3.32
N GLN A 8 -8.33 -0.37 -4.03
CA GLN A 8 -7.54 -0.14 -5.25
C GLN A 8 -6.03 -0.09 -4.94
N ILE A 9 -5.64 0.56 -3.84
CA ILE A 9 -4.26 0.58 -3.35
C ILE A 9 -3.81 -0.84 -2.99
N ARG A 10 -4.64 -1.60 -2.27
CA ARG A 10 -4.36 -3.00 -1.93
C ARG A 10 -4.15 -3.85 -3.17
N ASP A 11 -5.04 -3.77 -4.16
CA ASP A 11 -4.96 -4.55 -5.40
C ASP A 11 -3.65 -4.25 -6.14
N ARG A 12 -3.24 -2.97 -6.21
CA ARG A 12 -1.95 -2.58 -6.80
C ARG A 12 -0.76 -3.20 -6.07
N ILE A 13 -0.79 -3.23 -4.74
CA ILE A 13 0.26 -3.85 -3.93
C ILE A 13 0.28 -5.38 -4.13
N THR A 14 -0.89 -6.03 -4.03
CA THR A 14 -1.01 -7.48 -4.11
C THR A 14 -0.61 -8.03 -5.48
N ASN A 15 -0.90 -7.30 -6.55
CA ASN A 15 -0.54 -7.67 -7.92
C ASN A 15 0.94 -7.44 -8.25
N ALA A 16 1.68 -6.71 -7.41
CA ALA A 16 3.12 -6.53 -7.61
C ALA A 16 3.91 -7.77 -7.14
N PRO A 17 5.10 -8.02 -7.70
CA PRO A 17 6.00 -9.07 -7.20
C PRO A 17 6.33 -8.92 -5.72
N ASP A 18 6.60 -10.03 -5.04
CA ASP A 18 7.08 -10.01 -3.66
C ASP A 18 8.41 -9.28 -3.53
N GLY A 19 8.56 -8.46 -2.48
CA GLY A 19 9.71 -7.57 -2.31
C GLY A 19 9.61 -6.26 -3.11
N SER A 20 8.50 -6.02 -3.82
CA SER A 20 8.27 -4.71 -4.47
C SER A 20 8.24 -3.59 -3.46
N VAL A 21 8.83 -2.45 -3.83
CA VAL A 21 8.90 -1.25 -3.01
C VAL A 21 7.94 -0.20 -3.55
N PHE A 22 7.30 0.52 -2.65
CA PHE A 22 6.30 1.55 -2.92
C PHE A 22 6.61 2.84 -2.17
N VAL A 23 6.23 3.95 -2.78
CA VAL A 23 6.19 5.30 -2.20
C VAL A 23 4.79 5.89 -2.36
N ASN A 24 4.48 6.97 -1.62
CA ASN A 24 3.15 7.58 -1.67
C ASN A 24 2.73 8.02 -3.08
N SER A 25 3.69 8.46 -3.91
CA SER A 25 3.43 8.90 -5.28
C SER A 25 2.97 7.79 -6.21
N ASP A 26 3.24 6.52 -5.88
CA ASP A 26 2.80 5.37 -6.69
C ASP A 26 1.28 5.15 -6.64
N PHE A 27 0.58 5.89 -5.78
CA PHE A 27 -0.87 5.83 -5.60
C PHE A 27 -1.56 7.18 -5.87
N ALA A 28 -0.82 8.18 -6.37
CA ALA A 28 -1.33 9.55 -6.57
C ALA A 28 -2.44 9.63 -7.63
N ASP A 29 -2.53 8.66 -8.54
CA ASP A 29 -3.61 8.49 -9.51
C ASP A 29 -4.88 7.89 -8.90
N ILE A 30 -4.80 7.30 -7.70
CA ILE A 30 -5.93 6.64 -7.04
C ILE A 30 -6.66 7.61 -6.09
N ALA A 31 -5.93 8.35 -5.26
CA ALA A 31 -6.53 9.20 -4.23
C ALA A 31 -5.63 10.35 -3.77
N ASP A 32 -6.15 11.24 -2.93
CA ASP A 32 -5.36 12.30 -2.30
C ASP A 32 -4.38 11.76 -1.25
N SER A 33 -3.39 12.57 -0.89
CA SER A 33 -2.31 12.16 0.03
C SER A 33 -2.81 11.72 1.41
N ASN A 34 -3.88 12.32 1.95
CA ASN A 34 -4.40 11.93 3.26
C ASN A 34 -5.07 10.56 3.18
N THR A 35 -5.86 10.32 2.14
CA THR A 35 -6.48 9.02 1.88
C THR A 35 -5.41 7.94 1.67
N ILE A 36 -4.39 8.19 0.83
CA ILE A 36 -3.27 7.26 0.62
C ILE A 36 -2.59 6.90 1.95
N LYS A 37 -2.24 7.90 2.77
CA LYS A 37 -1.59 7.68 4.07
C LYS A 37 -2.47 6.84 5.01
N GLN A 38 -3.77 7.10 5.07
CA GLN A 38 -4.69 6.30 5.90
C GLN A 38 -4.77 4.85 5.41
N SER A 39 -4.89 4.65 4.09
CA SER A 39 -4.91 3.32 3.48
C SER A 39 -3.60 2.56 3.73
N ILE A 40 -2.44 3.18 3.48
CA ILE A 40 -1.14 2.55 3.74
C ILE A 40 -0.98 2.17 5.22
N ASN A 41 -1.32 3.08 6.15
CA ASN A 41 -1.25 2.77 7.58
C ASN A 41 -2.15 1.58 7.96
N ARG A 42 -3.33 1.47 7.35
CA ARG A 42 -4.20 0.30 7.53
C ARG A 42 -3.57 -0.97 6.98
N LEU A 43 -3.03 -0.95 5.77
CA LEU A 43 -2.39 -2.10 5.13
C LEU A 43 -1.11 -2.55 5.87
N ILE A 44 -0.42 -1.62 6.53
CA ILE A 44 0.69 -1.94 7.43
C ILE A 44 0.20 -2.69 8.67
N ARG A 45 -0.88 -2.23 9.31
CA ARG A 45 -1.48 -2.93 10.46
C ARG A 45 -2.01 -4.32 10.10
N GLU A 46 -2.49 -4.48 8.87
CA GLU A 46 -2.96 -5.77 8.34
C GLU A 46 -1.80 -6.69 7.89
N GLY A 47 -0.55 -6.23 7.90
CA GLY A 47 0.62 -7.03 7.50
C GLY A 47 0.78 -7.23 5.99
N ILE A 48 -0.01 -6.51 5.17
CA ILE A 48 0.05 -6.54 3.70
C ILE A 48 1.23 -5.70 3.19
N LEU A 49 1.58 -4.64 3.93
CA LEU A 49 2.69 -3.76 3.62
C LEU A 49 3.60 -3.66 4.83
N ARG A 50 4.90 -3.47 4.60
CA ARG A 50 5.85 -3.19 5.68
C ARG A 50 6.53 -1.87 5.41
N ARG A 51 6.68 -1.05 6.47
CA ARG A 51 7.45 0.18 6.36
C ARG A 51 8.94 -0.12 6.53
N VAL A 52 9.73 0.19 5.51
CA VAL A 52 11.19 0.03 5.55
C VAL A 52 11.83 1.29 6.12
N ILE A 53 11.49 2.45 5.56
CA ILE A 53 11.88 3.77 6.08
C ILE A 53 10.71 4.77 5.96
N ARG A 54 10.91 6.02 6.38
CA ARG A 54 9.84 7.04 6.27
C ARG A 54 9.50 7.30 4.81
N GLY A 55 8.26 6.99 4.44
CA GLY A 55 7.73 7.20 3.08
C GLY A 55 8.05 6.09 2.08
N ILE A 56 8.76 5.04 2.51
CA ILE A 56 9.08 3.88 1.67
C ILE A 56 8.55 2.61 2.34
N PHE A 57 7.86 1.82 1.54
CA PHE A 57 7.16 0.63 1.98
C PHE A 57 7.49 -0.54 1.07
N GLU A 58 7.46 -1.76 1.58
CA GLU A 58 7.66 -2.98 0.80
C GLU A 58 6.46 -3.91 0.91
N LYS A 59 6.20 -4.69 -0.15
CA LYS A 59 5.37 -5.89 -0.09
C LYS A 59 6.22 -7.02 0.51
N PRO A 60 5.92 -7.53 1.72
CA PRO A 60 6.68 -8.61 2.31
C PRO A 60 6.50 -9.90 1.48
N LYS A 61 7.58 -10.66 1.32
CA LYS A 61 7.55 -11.98 0.65
C LYS A 61 6.85 -13.06 1.49
N PHE A 62 6.81 -12.86 2.80
CA PHE A 62 6.13 -13.75 3.73
C PHE A 62 5.31 -12.88 4.69
N SER A 63 3.99 -12.94 4.60
CA SER A 63 3.12 -12.51 5.69
C SER A 63 3.18 -13.61 6.75
N LYS A 64 3.62 -13.25 7.95
CA LYS A 64 3.70 -14.18 9.09
C LYS A 64 2.33 -14.36 9.73
#